data_AF-A0A8H7YI42-F1
#
_entry.id   AF-A0A8H7YI42-F1
#
_cell.length_a   1.000
_cell.length_b   1.000
_cell.length_c   1.000
_cell.angle_alpha   90.00
_cell.angle_beta   90.00
_cell.angle_gamma   90.00
#
_symmetry.space_group_name_H-M   'P 1'
#
loop_
_entity.id
_entity.type
_entity.pdbx_description
1 polymer ?
#
loop_
_entity_poly.entity_id
_entity_poly.type
_entity_poly.pdbx_seq_one_letter_code
_entity_poly.pdbx_strand_id
1 'polypeptide(L)'
;MNEVRGIKGHFIRSVDGTACNDSVFCAELGGFGPYKTEREFNEGMIRVMKLSQDNTWVEHVARLVRAMPSHEIVLTHSDFLPRNILVRGDQVVAILDWEMAGFYPAYWEYVKALYHPDWQGGWIADAAVEKILNPYHLEHAVLLHVQGVVW
;
A
#
# COMPACT_ATOMS: atom_id res chain seq x y z
N MET A 1 -5.89 7.01 -12.91
CA MET A 1 -5.31 7.40 -11.60
C MET A 1 -4.10 8.34 -11.70
N ASN A 2 -3.82 8.97 -12.87
CA ASN A 2 -2.62 9.79 -13.04
C ASN A 2 -2.69 11.14 -12.29
N GLU A 3 -3.87 11.70 -12.07
CA GLU A 3 -4.07 13.00 -11.40
C GLU A 3 -3.62 12.94 -9.94
N VAL A 4 -4.15 11.98 -9.17
CA VAL A 4 -3.79 11.77 -7.76
C VAL A 4 -2.32 11.36 -7.61
N ARG A 5 -1.85 10.43 -8.45
CA ARG A 5 -0.46 9.94 -8.41
C ARG A 5 0.57 10.95 -8.93
N GLY A 6 0.11 12.02 -9.57
CA GLY A 6 0.92 13.18 -9.95
C GLY A 6 1.29 14.05 -8.75
N ILE A 7 0.57 13.93 -7.63
CA ILE A 7 0.86 14.66 -6.39
C ILE A 7 2.01 13.95 -5.66
N LYS A 8 3.21 14.54 -5.72
CA LYS A 8 4.43 13.99 -5.13
C LYS A 8 4.57 14.39 -3.66
N GLY A 9 5.18 13.50 -2.87
CA GLY A 9 5.54 13.73 -1.48
C GLY A 9 7.04 13.66 -1.24
N HIS A 10 7.49 14.19 -0.11
CA HIS A 10 8.87 14.05 0.39
C HIS A 10 8.94 13.32 1.74
N PHE A 11 7.80 12.78 2.20
CA PHE A 11 7.63 12.10 3.48
C PHE A 11 6.61 10.97 3.29
N ILE A 12 6.69 9.92 4.10
CA ILE A 12 5.72 8.83 4.12
C ILE A 12 4.89 8.92 5.40
N ARG A 13 3.60 9.23 5.23
CA ARG A 13 2.68 9.60 6.33
C ARG A 13 1.23 9.70 5.85
N SER A 14 0.28 9.78 6.78
CA SER A 14 -1.12 10.13 6.47
C SER A 14 -1.26 11.53 5.86
N VAL A 15 -2.36 11.78 5.13
CA VAL A 15 -2.65 13.09 4.50
C VAL A 15 -2.77 14.24 5.51
N ASP A 16 -3.24 13.97 6.72
CA ASP A 16 -3.33 14.96 7.81
C ASP A 16 -1.98 15.23 8.48
N GLY A 17 -0.96 14.48 8.08
CA GLY A 17 0.40 14.61 8.53
C GLY A 17 0.80 13.80 9.74
N THR A 18 -0.11 12.98 10.26
CA THR A 18 0.14 12.05 11.36
C THR A 18 0.86 10.78 10.88
N ALA A 19 0.99 9.79 11.76
CA ALA A 19 1.53 8.47 11.42
C ALA A 19 0.76 7.82 10.25
N CYS A 20 1.35 6.80 9.64
CA CYS A 20 0.69 6.02 8.59
C CYS A 20 -0.59 5.37 9.14
N ASN A 21 -1.71 5.65 8.49
CA ASN A 21 -3.00 5.04 8.78
C ASN A 21 -3.32 3.99 7.70
N ASP A 22 -2.82 2.76 7.88
CA ASP A 22 -3.09 1.62 7.00
C ASP A 22 -3.21 0.36 7.88
N SER A 23 -4.04 -0.60 7.44
CA SER A 23 -4.26 -1.84 8.17
C SER A 23 -2.99 -2.65 8.45
N VAL A 24 -1.94 -2.53 7.62
CA VAL A 24 -0.62 -3.14 7.89
C VAL A 24 0.00 -2.62 9.20
N PHE A 25 -0.28 -1.38 9.60
CA PHE A 25 0.30 -0.71 10.77
C PHE A 25 -0.59 -0.80 12.03
N CYS A 26 -1.45 -1.81 12.12
CA CYS A 26 -2.43 -1.95 13.21
C CYS A 26 -1.84 -2.40 14.56
N ALA A 27 -0.57 -2.85 14.60
CA ALA A 27 0.06 -3.36 15.82
C ALA A 27 0.23 -2.29 16.93
N GLU A 28 0.34 -1.02 16.56
CA GLU A 28 0.51 0.11 17.48
C GLU A 28 -0.06 1.37 16.85
N LEU A 29 -1.22 1.81 17.32
CA LEU A 29 -1.90 2.98 16.78
C LEU A 29 -1.03 4.24 16.93
N GLY A 30 -0.74 4.92 15.82
CA GLY A 30 0.15 6.09 15.81
C GLY A 30 1.64 5.77 15.93
N GLY A 31 2.02 4.48 15.96
CA GLY A 31 3.39 4.03 16.18
C GLY A 31 4.28 3.96 14.93
N PHE A 32 3.72 4.19 13.75
CA PHE A 32 4.40 3.94 12.48
C PHE A 32 4.44 5.19 11.61
N GLY A 33 5.57 5.88 11.66
CA GLY A 33 5.80 7.12 10.93
C GLY A 33 5.42 8.36 11.76
N PRO A 34 5.44 9.55 11.16
CA PRO A 34 5.82 9.85 9.78
C PRO A 34 7.30 9.50 9.51
N TYR A 35 7.60 9.03 8.31
CA TYR A 35 8.97 8.71 7.87
C TYR A 35 9.47 9.73 6.85
N LYS A 36 10.77 10.01 6.85
CA LYS A 36 11.40 10.92 5.88
C LYS A 36 11.85 10.22 4.61
N THR A 37 12.10 8.91 4.68
CA THR A 37 12.61 8.13 3.55
C THR A 37 11.89 6.80 3.44
N GLU A 38 11.86 6.23 2.23
CA GLU A 38 11.36 4.88 2.01
C GLU A 38 12.16 3.83 2.79
N ARG A 39 13.45 4.05 3.02
CA ARG A 39 14.26 3.17 3.86
C ARG A 39 13.73 3.13 5.30
N GLU A 40 13.42 4.28 5.89
CA GLU A 40 12.83 4.35 7.24
C GLU A 40 11.45 3.66 7.28
N PHE A 41 10.63 3.88 6.25
CA PHE A 41 9.34 3.20 6.10
C PHE A 41 9.49 1.67 6.00
N ASN A 42 10.46 1.18 5.23
CA ASN A 42 10.77 -0.25 5.11
C ASN A 42 11.18 -0.85 6.47
N GLU A 43 11.99 -0.16 7.26
CA GLU A 43 12.29 -0.60 8.64
C GLU A 43 11.05 -0.55 9.55
N GLY A 44 10.13 0.39 9.32
CA GLY A 44 8.81 0.42 9.95
C GLY A 44 7.95 -0.81 9.65
N MET A 45 7.89 -1.24 8.38
CA MET A 45 7.23 -2.49 8.00
C MET A 45 7.89 -3.71 8.64
N ILE A 46 9.23 -3.73 8.71
CA ILE A 46 9.97 -4.80 9.38
C ILE A 46 9.66 -4.82 10.88
N ARG A 47 9.57 -3.65 11.52
CA ARG A 47 9.14 -3.55 12.91
C ARG A 47 7.76 -4.15 13.12
N VAL A 48 6.79 -3.85 12.25
CA VAL A 48 5.43 -4.40 12.37
C VAL A 48 5.44 -5.93 12.30
N MET A 49 6.19 -6.49 11.34
CA MET A 49 6.33 -7.95 11.21
C MET A 49 6.93 -8.59 12.48
N LYS A 50 7.96 -7.96 13.06
CA LYS A 50 8.61 -8.42 14.30
C LYS A 50 7.73 -8.32 15.53
N LEU A 51 6.77 -7.39 15.54
CA LEU A 51 5.77 -7.30 16.61
C LEU A 51 4.69 -8.38 16.46
N SER A 52 4.38 -8.80 15.24
CA SER A 52 3.42 -9.89 14.98
C SER A 52 4.03 -11.27 15.24
N GLN A 53 5.24 -11.52 14.77
CA GLN A 53 5.93 -12.81 14.89
C GLN A 53 7.44 -12.62 15.06
N ASP A 54 8.09 -13.49 15.83
CA ASP A 54 9.55 -13.49 15.97
C ASP A 54 10.13 -14.87 15.62
N ASN A 55 10.58 -15.01 14.36
CA ASN A 55 11.17 -16.25 13.85
C ASN A 55 12.08 -15.99 12.63
N THR A 56 12.79 -17.03 12.18
CA THR A 56 13.73 -16.94 11.04
C THR A 56 13.06 -16.63 9.70
N TRP A 57 11.76 -16.91 9.56
CA TRP A 57 10.99 -16.52 8.38
C TRP A 57 10.81 -15.00 8.33
N VAL A 58 10.48 -14.34 9.45
CA VAL A 58 10.41 -12.88 9.53
C VAL A 58 11.75 -12.23 9.15
N GLU A 59 12.87 -12.79 9.61
CA GLU A 59 14.21 -12.31 9.22
C GLU A 59 14.54 -12.54 7.74
N HIS A 60 13.93 -13.54 7.10
CA HIS A 60 14.02 -13.74 5.66
C HIS A 60 13.20 -12.67 4.91
N VAL A 61 11.93 -12.48 5.28
CA VAL A 61 11.07 -11.47 4.65
C VAL A 61 11.62 -10.06 4.85
N ALA A 62 12.19 -9.74 6.01
CA ALA A 62 12.87 -8.47 6.25
C ALA A 62 14.02 -8.18 5.27
N ARG A 63 14.75 -9.22 4.84
CA ARG A 63 15.78 -9.09 3.80
C ARG A 63 15.18 -8.81 2.42
N LEU A 64 14.05 -9.42 2.10
CA LEU A 64 13.31 -9.14 0.85
C LEU A 64 12.80 -7.70 0.82
N VAL A 65 12.21 -7.21 1.91
CA VAL A 65 11.74 -5.82 2.05
C VAL A 65 12.89 -4.83 1.84
N ARG A 66 14.06 -5.08 2.44
CA ARG A 66 15.26 -4.23 2.27
C ARG A 66 15.84 -4.28 0.85
N ALA A 67 15.56 -5.32 0.08
CA ALA A 67 16.08 -5.52 -1.26
C ALA A 67 15.20 -4.89 -2.36
N MET A 68 13.99 -4.42 -2.01
CA MET A 68 13.13 -3.71 -2.96
C MET A 68 13.82 -2.43 -3.47
N PRO A 69 13.63 -2.07 -4.75
CA PRO A 69 14.17 -0.82 -5.29
C PRO A 69 13.54 0.40 -4.60
N SER A 70 14.16 1.57 -4.78
CA SER A 70 13.57 2.82 -4.31
C SER A 70 12.53 3.35 -5.30
N HIS A 71 11.52 4.02 -4.76
CA HIS A 71 10.37 4.52 -5.49
C HIS A 71 10.13 6.00 -5.20
N GLU A 72 9.42 6.64 -6.12
CA GLU A 72 8.84 7.95 -5.82
C GLU A 72 7.77 7.83 -4.75
N ILE A 73 7.67 8.86 -3.91
CA ILE A 73 6.60 8.98 -2.94
C ILE A 73 5.47 9.81 -3.55
N VAL A 74 4.26 9.26 -3.54
CA VAL A 74 3.07 9.85 -4.17
C VAL A 74 1.88 9.76 -3.23
N LEU A 75 0.87 10.60 -3.46
CA LEU A 75 -0.42 10.42 -2.80
C LEU A 75 -1.06 9.11 -3.25
N THR A 76 -1.44 8.27 -2.29
CA THR A 76 -2.20 7.03 -2.50
C THR A 76 -3.49 7.06 -1.69
N HIS A 77 -4.50 6.37 -2.21
CA HIS A 77 -5.77 6.11 -1.54
C HIS A 77 -5.64 5.00 -0.50
N SER A 78 -4.82 3.98 -0.79
CA SER A 78 -4.55 2.81 0.07
C SER A 78 -5.74 1.86 0.29
N ASP A 79 -6.93 2.23 -0.17
CA ASP A 79 -8.12 1.36 -0.26
C ASP A 79 -8.81 1.42 -1.63
N PHE A 80 -8.04 1.47 -2.71
CA PHE A 80 -8.59 1.67 -4.06
C PHE A 80 -9.21 0.38 -4.62
N LEU A 81 -10.43 0.07 -4.18
CA LEU A 81 -11.20 -1.11 -4.53
C LEU A 81 -12.55 -0.74 -5.16
N PRO A 82 -13.19 -1.63 -5.94
CA PRO A 82 -14.43 -1.32 -6.67
C PRO A 82 -15.55 -0.70 -5.81
N ARG A 83 -15.66 -1.13 -4.54
CA ARG A 83 -16.66 -0.61 -3.60
C ARG A 83 -16.52 0.90 -3.31
N ASN A 84 -15.33 1.46 -3.53
CA ASN A 84 -15.01 2.85 -3.26
C ASN A 84 -15.05 3.72 -4.52
N ILE A 85 -15.47 3.17 -5.67
CA ILE A 85 -15.55 3.89 -6.95
C ILE A 85 -17.02 4.04 -7.34
N LEU A 86 -17.52 5.27 -7.33
CA LEU A 86 -18.87 5.56 -7.82
C LEU A 86 -18.85 5.78 -9.33
N VAL A 87 -19.72 5.07 -10.03
CA VAL A 87 -19.87 5.15 -11.49
C VAL A 87 -21.29 5.55 -11.83
N ARG A 88 -21.44 6.49 -12.79
CA ARG A 88 -22.71 6.85 -13.41
C ARG A 88 -22.59 6.62 -14.91
N GLY A 89 -23.22 5.57 -15.41
CA GLY A 89 -23.03 5.13 -16.80
C GLY A 89 -21.63 4.56 -16.99
N ASP A 90 -20.83 5.18 -17.85
CA ASP A 90 -19.42 4.85 -18.12
C ASP A 90 -18.44 5.82 -17.44
N GLN A 91 -18.94 6.79 -16.67
CA GLN A 91 -18.13 7.81 -16.03
C GLN A 91 -17.92 7.52 -14.54
N VAL A 92 -16.66 7.58 -14.09
CA VAL A 92 -16.32 7.66 -12.66
C VAL A 92 -16.71 9.04 -12.16
N VAL A 93 -17.61 9.11 -11.17
CA VAL A 93 -18.13 10.36 -10.62
C VAL A 93 -17.57 10.70 -9.24
N ALA A 94 -17.08 9.71 -8.50
CA ALA A 94 -16.41 9.93 -7.23
C ALA A 94 -15.53 8.73 -6.84
N ILE A 95 -14.51 9.02 -6.02
CA ILE A 95 -13.77 8.03 -5.24
C ILE A 95 -14.05 8.35 -3.77
N LEU A 96 -14.50 7.35 -3.02
CA LEU A 96 -14.89 7.46 -1.61
C LEU A 96 -13.84 6.83 -0.70
N ASP A 97 -13.97 7.08 0.60
CA ASP A 97 -13.24 6.38 1.66
C ASP A 97 -11.72 6.65 1.74
N TRP A 98 -11.40 7.94 1.83
CA TRP A 98 -10.02 8.46 1.87
C TRP A 98 -9.35 8.37 3.26
N GLU A 99 -9.91 7.64 4.22
CA GLU A 99 -9.42 7.64 5.61
C GLU A 99 -8.01 7.05 5.77
N MET A 100 -7.62 6.14 4.86
CA MET A 100 -6.28 5.54 4.79
C MET A 100 -5.36 6.23 3.78
N ALA A 101 -5.81 7.33 3.20
CA ALA A 101 -5.03 8.05 2.22
C ALA A 101 -3.78 8.67 2.85
N GLY A 102 -2.69 8.67 2.09
CA GLY A 102 -1.43 9.23 2.55
C GLY A 102 -0.40 9.28 1.45
N PHE A 103 0.77 9.79 1.82
CA PHE A 103 1.93 9.74 0.94
C PHE A 103 2.68 8.44 1.21
N TYR A 104 2.78 7.58 0.20
CA TYR A 104 3.42 6.26 0.28
C TYR A 104 4.27 6.01 -0.97
N PRO A 105 5.17 5.01 -0.95
CA PRO A 105 5.86 4.56 -2.17
C PRO A 105 4.88 4.25 -3.29
N ALA A 106 5.23 4.57 -4.54
CA ALA A 106 4.33 4.47 -5.69
C ALA A 106 3.70 3.07 -5.90
N TYR A 107 4.38 2.00 -5.45
CA TYR A 107 3.85 0.64 -5.52
C TYR A 107 2.69 0.38 -4.56
N TRP A 108 2.55 1.17 -3.49
CA TRP A 108 1.61 0.91 -2.38
C TRP A 108 0.18 0.76 -2.90
N GLU A 109 -0.29 1.67 -3.74
CA GLU A 109 -1.64 1.59 -4.33
C GLU A 109 -1.87 0.29 -5.11
N TYR A 110 -0.90 -0.14 -5.92
CA TYR A 110 -1.04 -1.34 -6.73
C TYR A 110 -1.15 -2.58 -5.85
N VAL A 111 -0.29 -2.67 -4.83
CA VAL A 111 -0.33 -3.78 -3.87
C VAL A 111 -1.63 -3.76 -3.07
N LYS A 112 -2.08 -2.60 -2.61
CA LYS A 112 -3.32 -2.48 -1.83
C LYS A 112 -4.57 -2.80 -2.65
N ALA A 113 -4.60 -2.45 -3.94
CA ALA A 113 -5.68 -2.83 -4.85
C ALA A 113 -5.76 -4.35 -5.12
N LEU A 114 -4.69 -5.09 -4.81
CA LEU A 114 -4.58 -6.55 -4.89
C LEU A 114 -4.58 -7.21 -3.50
N TYR A 115 -4.91 -6.47 -2.44
CA TYR A 115 -4.91 -6.98 -1.07
C TYR A 115 -6.23 -7.71 -0.80
N HIS A 116 -6.18 -9.05 -0.73
CA HIS A 116 -7.36 -9.94 -0.62
C HIS A 116 -8.40 -9.76 -1.73
N PRO A 117 -8.05 -9.93 -3.01
CA PRO A 117 -8.97 -9.69 -4.09
C PRO A 117 -9.89 -10.89 -4.31
N ASP A 118 -11.06 -10.65 -4.88
CA ASP A 118 -11.82 -11.70 -5.55
C ASP A 118 -11.17 -11.98 -6.91
N TRP A 119 -10.41 -13.07 -6.99
CA TRP A 119 -9.71 -13.49 -8.21
C TRP A 119 -10.64 -13.81 -9.39
N GLN A 120 -11.92 -14.10 -9.12
CA GLN A 120 -12.92 -14.38 -10.15
C GLN A 120 -13.72 -13.13 -10.52
N GLY A 121 -13.67 -12.09 -9.69
CA GLY A 121 -14.33 -10.82 -9.95
C GLY A 121 -13.69 -10.05 -11.09
N GLY A 122 -14.50 -9.28 -11.82
CA GLY A 122 -14.04 -8.49 -12.99
C GLY A 122 -12.89 -7.50 -12.66
N TRP A 123 -12.74 -7.10 -11.40
CA TRP A 123 -11.60 -6.30 -10.96
C TRP A 123 -10.24 -6.94 -11.30
N ILE A 124 -10.15 -8.26 -11.15
CA ILE A 124 -8.96 -9.04 -11.45
C ILE A 124 -9.08 -9.76 -12.79
N ALA A 125 -10.19 -10.46 -13.02
CA ALA A 125 -10.39 -11.28 -14.22
C ALA A 125 -10.31 -10.45 -15.51
N ASP A 126 -10.76 -9.19 -15.48
CA ASP A 126 -10.68 -8.27 -16.62
C ASP A 126 -9.41 -7.41 -16.61
N ALA A 127 -8.44 -7.71 -15.75
CA ALA A 127 -7.20 -6.96 -15.55
C ALA A 127 -7.44 -5.45 -15.29
N ALA A 128 -8.52 -5.10 -14.57
CA ALA A 128 -8.88 -3.69 -14.35
C ALA A 128 -7.78 -2.94 -13.58
N VAL A 129 -7.18 -3.57 -12.58
CA VAL A 129 -6.06 -3.00 -11.80
C VAL A 129 -4.91 -2.57 -12.70
N GLU A 130 -4.46 -3.43 -13.61
CA GLU A 130 -3.33 -3.17 -14.51
C GLU A 130 -3.66 -2.15 -15.61
N LYS A 131 -4.94 -1.98 -15.94
CA LYS A 131 -5.40 -0.91 -16.85
C LYS A 131 -5.41 0.46 -16.16
N ILE A 132 -5.56 0.51 -14.84
CA ILE A 132 -5.76 1.75 -14.06
C ILE A 132 -4.47 2.20 -13.36
N LEU A 133 -3.65 1.25 -12.91
CA LEU A 133 -2.44 1.45 -12.12
C LEU A 133 -1.22 0.84 -12.81
N ASN A 134 -0.06 1.46 -12.59
CA ASN A 134 1.20 0.87 -13.03
C ASN A 134 1.46 -0.43 -12.23
N PRO A 135 1.86 -1.53 -12.89
CA PRO A 135 2.13 -2.79 -12.21
C PRO A 135 3.47 -2.75 -11.45
N TYR A 136 3.46 -3.33 -10.24
CA TYR A 136 4.62 -3.49 -9.36
C TYR A 136 4.69 -4.94 -8.85
N HIS A 137 4.97 -5.88 -9.76
CA HIS A 137 4.88 -7.32 -9.47
C HIS A 137 5.91 -7.79 -8.43
N LEU A 138 7.12 -7.21 -8.42
CA LEU A 138 8.16 -7.55 -7.47
C LEU A 138 7.74 -7.14 -6.06
N GLU A 139 7.29 -5.90 -5.90
CA GLU A 139 6.82 -5.35 -4.63
C GLU A 139 5.59 -6.12 -4.16
N HIS A 140 4.66 -6.44 -5.05
CA HIS A 140 3.51 -7.28 -4.72
C HIS A 140 3.92 -8.66 -4.20
N ALA A 141 4.85 -9.34 -4.87
CA ALA A 141 5.36 -10.64 -4.42
C ALA A 141 6.01 -10.56 -3.02
N VAL A 142 6.76 -9.49 -2.72
CA VAL A 142 7.34 -9.28 -1.39
C VAL A 142 6.26 -8.97 -0.36
N LEU A 143 5.31 -8.10 -0.68
CA LEU A 143 4.26 -7.67 0.25
C LEU A 143 3.23 -8.76 0.57
N LEU A 144 3.05 -9.77 -0.30
CA LEU A 144 2.28 -10.98 0.03
C LEU A 144 2.91 -11.74 1.22
N HIS A 145 4.23 -11.77 1.31
CA HIS A 145 4.91 -12.38 2.47
C HIS A 145 4.80 -11.50 3.72
N VAL A 146 4.86 -10.18 3.58
CA VAL A 146 4.62 -9.25 4.70
C VAL A 146 3.20 -9.45 5.25
N GLN A 147 2.20 -9.52 4.36
CA GLN A 147 0.81 -9.77 4.71
C GLN A 147 0.64 -11.06 5.51
N GLY A 148 1.21 -12.17 5.05
CA GLY A 148 1.11 -13.46 5.77
C GLY A 148 1.90 -13.53 7.08
N VAL A 149 2.70 -12.52 7.42
CA VAL A 149 3.32 -12.39 8.74
C VAL A 149 2.45 -11.56 9.67
N VAL A 150 1.85 -10.48 9.16
CA VAL A 150 1.09 -9.51 9.96
C VAL A 150 -0.32 -10.03 10.29
N TRP A 151 -0.89 -10.86 9.43
CA TRP A 151 -2.23 -11.45 9.53
C TRP A 151 -2.19 -12.98 9.46
#